data_AF-A0A9P9RLR3-F1
#
_entry.id   AF-A0A9P9RLR3-F1
#
_cell.length_a   1.000
_cell.length_b   1.000
_cell.length_c   1.000
_cell.angle_alpha   90.00
_cell.angle_beta   90.00
_cell.angle_gamma   90.00
#
_symmetry.space_group_name_H-M   'P 1'
#
loop_
_entity.id
_entity.type
_entity.pdbx_description
1 polymer ?
#
loop_
_entity_poly.entity_id
_entity_poly.type
_entity_poly.pdbx_seq_one_letter_code
_entity_poly.pdbx_strand_id
1 'polypeptide(L)'
;MATQKYNKLAGKHVLIVGGNSGIGYAVAEASIESGASVTISSSSSTRAIAGINSLKTSYPSAKVSGHACDLSKPILETDIEALFEKTGKVDHIVFTAGDKLAQLPIEEISLEKIMTADKSAFCSLAGPASSIVLTTGAVADRPIANWSVPAPYAAGLHGMTRNLALDIKPIRVNLVSPGAIDTELWKDLSEEQKKRMFKSIGEKVPTGHVGRPEEVAEAYLWLMKDSNVAGYIASSDSGSLLV
;
A
#
# COMPACT_ATOMS: atom_id res chain seq x y z
N MET A 1 -33.20 -3.81 -9.38
CA MET A 1 -32.05 -2.97 -9.79
C MET A 1 -31.08 -3.87 -10.55
N ALA A 2 -30.49 -3.40 -11.64
CA ALA A 2 -29.49 -4.20 -12.36
C ALA A 2 -28.26 -4.42 -11.46
N THR A 3 -27.82 -5.66 -11.30
CA THR A 3 -26.58 -6.00 -10.60
C THR A 3 -25.42 -5.32 -11.31
N GLN A 4 -24.66 -4.45 -10.64
CA GLN A 4 -23.53 -3.78 -11.27
C GLN A 4 -22.43 -4.81 -11.57
N LYS A 5 -22.32 -5.21 -12.84
CA LYS A 5 -21.41 -6.28 -13.28
C LYS A 5 -19.93 -5.91 -13.18
N TYR A 6 -19.62 -4.63 -13.40
CA TYR A 6 -18.24 -4.15 -13.52
C TYR A 6 -17.84 -3.17 -12.42
N ASN A 7 -18.80 -2.54 -11.75
CA ASN A 7 -18.53 -1.73 -10.56
C ASN A 7 -18.57 -2.61 -9.31
N LYS A 8 -17.58 -3.49 -9.20
CA LYS A 8 -17.54 -4.57 -8.20
C LYS A 8 -17.24 -4.08 -6.78
N LEU A 9 -16.81 -2.82 -6.62
CA LEU A 9 -16.57 -2.19 -5.32
C LEU A 9 -17.79 -1.41 -4.79
N ALA A 10 -18.83 -1.24 -5.60
CA ALA A 10 -20.05 -0.57 -5.16
C ALA A 10 -20.65 -1.29 -3.94
N GLY A 11 -20.85 -0.55 -2.85
CA GLY A 11 -21.39 -1.08 -1.60
C GLY A 11 -20.44 -1.99 -0.83
N LYS A 12 -19.17 -2.09 -1.23
CA LYS A 12 -18.12 -2.82 -0.52
C LYS A 12 -17.47 -1.96 0.55
N HIS A 13 -16.89 -2.60 1.56
CA HIS A 13 -16.11 -1.93 2.59
C HIS A 13 -14.62 -2.24 2.43
N VAL A 14 -13.82 -1.19 2.22
CA VAL A 14 -12.37 -1.27 2.02
C VAL A 14 -11.66 -0.67 3.24
N LEU A 15 -10.83 -1.46 3.92
CA LEU A 15 -9.90 -0.97 4.93
C LEU A 15 -8.54 -0.70 4.28
N ILE A 16 -8.00 0.50 4.48
CA ILE A 16 -6.70 0.91 3.93
C ILE A 16 -5.76 1.29 5.06
N VAL A 17 -4.83 0.40 5.37
CA VAL A 17 -3.78 0.61 6.36
C VAL A 17 -2.67 1.44 5.73
N GLY A 18 -2.49 2.68 6.21
CA GLY A 18 -1.67 3.70 5.55
C GLY A 18 -2.45 4.62 4.61
N GLY A 19 -3.78 4.74 4.78
CA GLY A 19 -4.68 5.45 3.87
C GLY A 19 -4.72 6.99 4.00
N ASN A 20 -3.87 7.60 4.83
CA ASN A 20 -3.95 9.05 5.12
C ASN A 20 -3.14 9.93 4.15
N SER A 21 -2.26 9.36 3.33
CA SER A 21 -1.35 10.11 2.44
C SER A 21 -0.82 9.22 1.30
N GLY A 22 -0.27 9.84 0.26
CA GLY A 22 0.42 9.13 -0.82
C GLY A 22 -0.46 8.10 -1.52
N ILE A 23 0.11 6.92 -1.82
CA ILE A 23 -0.58 5.82 -2.52
C ILE A 23 -1.86 5.40 -1.77
N GLY A 24 -1.80 5.23 -0.45
CA GLY A 24 -2.96 4.80 0.32
C GLY A 24 -4.13 5.80 0.28
N TYR A 25 -3.84 7.10 0.23
CA TYR A 25 -4.86 8.13 0.06
C TYR A 25 -5.51 8.04 -1.33
N ALA A 26 -4.70 7.92 -2.39
CA ALA A 26 -5.22 7.76 -3.75
C ALA A 26 -6.06 6.48 -3.91
N VAL A 27 -5.69 5.37 -3.24
CA VAL A 27 -6.51 4.16 -3.19
C VAL A 27 -7.83 4.41 -2.46
N ALA A 28 -7.84 5.24 -1.42
CA ALA A 28 -9.07 5.63 -0.71
C ALA A 28 -10.00 6.42 -1.61
N GLU A 29 -9.49 7.42 -2.32
CA GLU A 29 -10.25 8.21 -3.29
C GLU A 29 -10.83 7.32 -4.39
N ALA A 30 -9.99 6.52 -5.04
CA ALA A 30 -10.40 5.66 -6.14
C ALA A 30 -11.44 4.59 -5.69
N SER A 31 -11.36 4.14 -4.44
CA SER A 31 -12.36 3.24 -3.84
C SER A 31 -13.69 3.95 -3.59
N ILE A 32 -13.67 5.19 -3.11
CA ILE A 32 -14.87 6.03 -2.92
C ILE A 32 -15.54 6.31 -4.26
N GLU A 33 -14.77 6.67 -5.29
CA GLU A 33 -15.26 6.89 -6.65
C GLU A 33 -15.87 5.62 -7.26
N SER A 34 -15.37 4.45 -6.86
CA SER A 34 -15.95 3.15 -7.19
C SER A 34 -17.18 2.76 -6.33
N GLY A 35 -17.68 3.67 -5.49
CA GLY A 35 -18.87 3.48 -4.66
C GLY A 35 -18.66 2.62 -3.41
N ALA A 36 -17.42 2.43 -2.98
CA ALA A 36 -17.11 1.75 -1.72
C ALA A 36 -17.27 2.69 -0.52
N SER A 37 -17.57 2.09 0.64
CA SER A 37 -17.24 2.71 1.93
C SER A 37 -15.78 2.43 2.27
N VAL A 38 -15.12 3.40 2.90
CA VAL A 38 -13.69 3.32 3.19
C VAL A 38 -13.42 3.58 4.67
N THR A 39 -12.62 2.71 5.27
CA THR A 39 -11.95 3.00 6.54
C THR A 39 -10.47 3.16 6.29
N ILE A 40 -9.87 4.28 6.70
CA ILE A 40 -8.42 4.47 6.64
C ILE A 40 -7.78 4.27 8.01
N SER A 41 -6.56 3.73 8.03
CA SER A 41 -5.74 3.71 9.23
C SER A 41 -4.41 4.44 9.01
N SER A 42 -3.90 5.03 10.08
CA SER A 42 -2.61 5.72 10.13
C SER A 42 -1.96 5.49 11.50
N SER A 43 -0.66 5.73 11.62
CA SER A 43 0.09 5.59 12.87
C SER A 43 -0.40 6.46 14.05
N SER A 44 -1.20 7.51 13.80
CA SER A 44 -1.76 8.34 14.86
C SER A 44 -3.18 8.79 14.56
N SER A 45 -3.96 9.03 15.62
CA SER A 45 -5.34 9.51 15.50
C SER A 45 -5.40 10.84 14.76
N THR A 46 -4.46 11.74 15.02
CA THR A 46 -4.38 13.05 14.35
C THR A 46 -4.25 12.91 12.83
N ARG A 47 -3.37 12.02 12.36
CA ARG A 47 -3.18 11.76 10.92
C ARG A 47 -4.40 11.08 10.30
N ALA A 48 -5.00 10.11 11.00
CA ALA A 48 -6.23 9.47 10.55
C ALA A 48 -7.37 10.51 10.40
N ILE A 49 -7.57 11.37 11.40
CA ILE A 49 -8.58 12.44 11.37
C ILE A 49 -8.32 13.41 10.22
N ALA A 50 -7.07 13.83 10.01
CA ALA A 50 -6.72 14.71 8.89
C ALA A 50 -7.07 14.10 7.53
N GLY A 51 -6.72 12.82 7.32
CA GLY A 51 -7.07 12.08 6.11
C GLY A 51 -8.59 11.97 5.91
N ILE A 52 -9.34 11.63 6.96
CA ILE A 52 -10.82 11.56 6.91
C ILE A 52 -11.41 12.91 6.54
N ASN A 53 -10.95 13.99 7.16
CA ASN A 53 -11.47 15.34 6.90
C ASN A 53 -11.23 15.72 5.44
N SER A 54 -10.02 15.47 4.93
CA SER A 54 -9.69 15.72 3.54
C SER A 54 -10.58 14.92 2.57
N LEU A 55 -10.76 13.62 2.82
CA LEU A 55 -11.66 12.77 2.01
C LEU A 55 -13.11 13.25 2.08
N LYS A 56 -13.60 13.68 3.25
CA LYS A 56 -14.97 14.21 3.39
C LYS A 56 -15.15 15.58 2.74
N THR A 57 -14.09 16.39 2.66
CA THR A 57 -14.14 17.65 1.91
C THR A 57 -14.25 17.40 0.41
N SER A 58 -13.46 16.47 -0.13
CA SER A 58 -13.50 16.13 -1.56
C SER A 58 -14.74 15.30 -1.94
N TYR A 59 -15.20 14.43 -1.05
CA TYR A 59 -16.34 13.52 -1.27
C TYR A 59 -17.37 13.61 -0.11
N PRO A 60 -18.19 14.68 -0.04
CA PRO A 60 -19.08 14.92 1.10
C PRO A 60 -20.12 13.82 1.36
N SER A 61 -20.49 13.05 0.34
CA SER A 61 -21.46 11.95 0.45
C SER A 61 -20.79 10.60 0.72
N ALA A 62 -19.46 10.53 0.79
CA ALA A 62 -18.74 9.28 0.99
C ALA A 62 -18.87 8.78 2.44
N LYS A 63 -18.96 7.45 2.58
CA LYS A 63 -18.92 6.79 3.87
C LYS A 63 -17.47 6.55 4.25
N VAL A 64 -16.91 7.46 5.04
CA VAL A 64 -15.50 7.44 5.46
C VAL A 64 -15.35 7.44 6.98
N SER A 65 -14.60 6.48 7.49
CA SER A 65 -14.14 6.38 8.88
C SER A 65 -12.63 6.21 8.94
N GLY A 66 -12.05 6.26 10.14
CA GLY A 66 -10.65 5.93 10.29
C GLY A 66 -10.17 5.87 11.73
N HIS A 67 -9.08 5.13 11.92
CA HIS A 67 -8.59 4.72 13.24
C HIS A 67 -7.07 4.74 13.29
N ALA A 68 -6.50 5.02 14.45
CA ALA A 68 -5.07 4.88 14.67
C ALA A 68 -4.66 3.40 14.77
N CYS A 69 -3.58 3.03 14.11
CA CYS A 69 -2.88 1.76 14.27
C CYS A 69 -1.40 2.01 13.95
N ASP A 70 -0.54 1.92 14.96
CA ASP A 70 0.89 2.22 14.82
C ASP A 70 1.69 0.95 14.60
N LEU A 71 2.07 0.71 13.34
CA LEU A 71 2.77 -0.50 12.94
C LEU A 71 4.24 -0.57 13.39
N SER A 72 4.77 0.50 13.99
CA SER A 72 6.17 0.53 14.44
C SER A 72 6.42 -0.19 15.78
N LYS A 73 5.34 -0.52 16.50
CA LYS A 73 5.41 -1.08 17.86
C LYS A 73 5.93 -2.53 17.87
N PRO A 74 6.66 -2.95 18.90
CA PRO A 74 7.16 -4.33 19.03
C PRO A 74 6.08 -5.40 19.18
N ILE A 75 4.93 -5.04 19.76
CA ILE A 75 3.76 -5.91 19.92
C ILE A 75 2.64 -5.24 19.13
N LEU A 76 2.16 -5.87 18.06
CA LEU A 76 1.26 -5.23 17.11
C LEU A 76 -0.09 -5.92 16.99
N GLU A 77 -0.17 -7.18 17.37
CA GLU A 77 -1.35 -8.03 17.29
C GLU A 77 -2.55 -7.36 17.95
N THR A 78 -2.38 -6.81 19.16
CA THR A 78 -3.46 -6.12 19.89
C THR A 78 -3.93 -4.83 19.21
N ASP A 79 -3.02 -4.05 18.62
CA ASP A 79 -3.37 -2.81 17.92
C ASP A 79 -4.07 -3.10 16.57
N ILE A 80 -3.68 -4.18 15.91
CA ILE A 80 -4.34 -4.68 14.69
C ILE A 80 -5.72 -5.26 15.02
N GLU A 81 -5.84 -6.07 16.07
CA GLU A 81 -7.12 -6.60 16.56
C GLU A 81 -8.08 -5.46 16.91
N ALA A 82 -7.61 -4.47 17.67
CA ALA A 82 -8.40 -3.29 18.01
C ALA A 82 -8.80 -2.47 16.77
N LEU A 83 -7.94 -2.40 15.74
CA LEU A 83 -8.29 -1.78 14.46
C LEU A 83 -9.43 -2.54 13.78
N PHE A 84 -9.35 -3.87 13.72
CA PHE A 84 -10.38 -4.71 13.11
C PHE A 84 -11.70 -4.66 13.87
N GLU A 85 -11.67 -4.67 15.20
CA GLU A 85 -12.88 -4.53 16.03
C GLU A 85 -13.60 -3.20 15.76
N LYS A 86 -12.86 -2.08 15.68
CA LYS A 86 -13.42 -0.75 15.41
C LYS A 86 -13.91 -0.60 13.97
N THR A 87 -13.19 -1.20 13.02
CA THR A 87 -13.53 -1.18 11.60
C THR A 87 -14.76 -2.06 11.31
N GLY A 88 -14.91 -3.17 12.03
CA GLY A 88 -15.93 -4.18 11.76
C GLY A 88 -15.62 -5.00 10.51
N LYS A 89 -16.67 -5.57 9.90
CA LYS A 89 -16.52 -6.44 8.72
C LYS A 89 -16.09 -5.63 7.50
N VAL A 90 -15.10 -6.16 6.77
CA VAL A 90 -14.54 -5.57 5.54
C VAL A 90 -14.56 -6.60 4.41
N ASP A 91 -14.73 -6.12 3.19
CA ASP A 91 -14.60 -6.96 1.98
C ASP A 91 -13.15 -7.03 1.51
N HIS A 92 -12.43 -5.90 1.61
CA HIS A 92 -11.06 -5.77 1.13
C HIS A 92 -10.17 -5.08 2.16
N ILE A 93 -8.93 -5.54 2.26
CA ILE A 93 -7.89 -4.86 3.02
C ILE A 93 -6.74 -4.49 2.07
N VAL A 94 -6.27 -3.26 2.17
CA VAL A 94 -5.09 -2.76 1.46
C VAL A 94 -4.05 -2.32 2.47
N PHE A 95 -2.83 -2.82 2.33
CA PHE A 95 -1.68 -2.40 3.13
C PHE A 95 -0.76 -1.55 2.26
N THR A 96 -0.77 -0.23 2.50
CA THR A 96 0.20 0.73 1.92
C THR A 96 1.13 1.33 2.95
N ALA A 97 0.93 0.99 4.24
CA ALA A 97 1.81 1.42 5.30
C ALA A 97 3.21 0.81 5.14
N GLY A 98 4.21 1.66 5.23
CA GLY A 98 5.62 1.31 5.23
C GLY A 98 6.40 2.42 5.93
N ASP A 99 7.49 2.04 6.59
CA ASP A 99 8.40 3.00 7.21
C ASP A 99 9.31 3.66 6.17
N LYS A 100 10.06 4.67 6.59
CA LYS A 100 11.08 5.30 5.74
C LYS A 100 12.02 4.22 5.19
N LEU A 101 12.34 4.31 3.90
CA LEU A 101 13.31 3.43 3.26
C LEU A 101 14.67 3.59 3.93
N ALA A 102 15.19 2.51 4.52
CA ALA A 102 16.52 2.49 5.11
C ALA A 102 17.58 2.34 4.01
N GLN A 103 17.95 3.46 3.38
CA GLN A 103 19.12 3.51 2.50
C GLN A 103 20.38 3.67 3.34
N LEU A 104 21.18 2.61 3.45
CA LEU A 104 22.37 2.59 4.29
C LEU A 104 23.57 2.03 3.51
N PRO A 105 24.75 2.65 3.63
CA PRO A 105 25.97 2.06 3.11
C PRO A 105 26.29 0.78 3.89
N ILE A 106 27.01 -0.16 3.26
CA ILE A 106 27.20 -1.52 3.80
C ILE A 106 27.89 -1.51 5.18
N GLU A 107 28.74 -0.52 5.42
CA GLU A 107 29.49 -0.31 6.66
C GLU A 107 28.58 0.06 7.84
N GLU A 108 27.38 0.57 7.58
CA GLU A 108 26.41 0.98 8.60
C GLU A 108 25.33 -0.09 8.87
N ILE A 109 25.38 -1.22 8.15
CA ILE A 109 24.40 -2.31 8.30
C ILE A 109 24.73 -3.15 9.55
N SER A 110 23.72 -3.38 10.38
CA SER A 110 23.78 -4.32 11.50
C SER A 110 22.66 -5.36 11.38
N LEU A 111 22.84 -6.52 12.02
CA LEU A 111 21.81 -7.57 12.07
C LEU A 111 20.50 -7.03 12.66
N GLU A 112 20.59 -6.19 13.70
CA GLU A 112 19.43 -5.53 14.31
C GLU A 112 18.66 -4.67 13.30
N LYS A 113 19.35 -3.90 12.44
CA LYS A 113 18.71 -3.08 11.40
C LYS A 113 18.01 -3.93 10.33
N ILE A 114 18.56 -5.10 10.00
CA ILE A 114 17.93 -6.06 9.07
C ILE A 114 16.67 -6.65 9.72
N MET A 115 16.75 -7.11 10.96
CA MET A 115 15.62 -7.73 11.67
C MET A 115 14.50 -6.75 12.01
N THR A 116 14.83 -5.47 12.25
CA THR A 116 13.81 -4.43 12.50
C THR A 116 13.10 -3.96 11.24
N ALA A 117 13.74 -4.09 10.06
CA ALA A 117 13.08 -3.87 8.78
C ALA A 117 12.07 -4.99 8.44
N ASP A 118 12.25 -6.19 9.04
CA ASP A 118 11.43 -7.38 8.84
C ASP A 118 10.22 -7.48 9.80
N LYS A 119 9.65 -6.33 10.20
CA LYS A 119 8.45 -6.31 11.06
C LYS A 119 7.17 -6.43 10.25
N SER A 120 7.03 -7.51 9.50
CA SER A 120 5.78 -7.82 8.80
C SER A 120 4.76 -8.39 9.79
N ALA A 121 4.09 -7.52 10.52
CA ALA A 121 3.00 -7.89 11.40
C ALA A 121 1.74 -8.22 10.58
N PHE A 122 1.68 -9.46 10.10
CA PHE A 122 0.52 -10.04 9.41
C PHE A 122 -0.13 -11.17 10.23
N CYS A 123 0.32 -11.39 11.47
CA CYS A 123 0.01 -12.59 12.25
C CYS A 123 -1.43 -12.72 12.79
N SER A 124 -2.32 -11.74 12.64
CA SER A 124 -3.71 -11.86 13.11
C SER A 124 -4.73 -11.16 12.22
N LEU A 125 -4.65 -11.36 10.89
CA LEU A 125 -5.68 -10.84 10.00
C LEU A 125 -7.02 -11.54 10.31
N ALA A 126 -7.94 -10.83 10.96
CA ALA A 126 -9.36 -11.10 10.84
C ALA A 126 -9.68 -11.05 9.35
N GLY A 127 -9.85 -12.22 8.74
CA GLY A 127 -9.85 -12.36 7.29
C GLY A 127 -10.93 -11.49 6.64
N PRO A 128 -10.62 -10.67 5.62
CA PRO A 128 -11.64 -9.96 4.86
C PRO A 128 -12.50 -10.94 4.08
N ALA A 129 -13.68 -10.50 3.62
CA ALA A 129 -14.57 -11.38 2.87
C ALA A 129 -14.05 -11.74 1.47
N SER A 130 -13.16 -10.93 0.87
CA SER A 130 -12.75 -11.10 -0.54
C SER A 130 -11.24 -11.08 -0.75
N SER A 131 -10.53 -10.00 -0.39
CA SER A 131 -9.11 -9.92 -0.73
C SER A 131 -8.25 -9.04 0.18
N ILE A 132 -6.94 -9.33 0.13
CA ILE A 132 -5.87 -8.53 0.69
C ILE A 132 -4.96 -8.08 -0.47
N VAL A 133 -4.60 -6.80 -0.49
CA VAL A 133 -3.60 -6.26 -1.43
C VAL A 133 -2.45 -5.63 -0.65
N LEU A 134 -1.25 -6.18 -0.82
CA LEU A 134 -0.03 -5.72 -0.17
C LEU A 134 0.72 -4.71 -1.05
N THR A 135 1.66 -3.99 -0.44
CA THR A 135 2.56 -3.05 -1.13
C THR A 135 4.01 -3.35 -0.80
N THR A 136 4.86 -3.26 -1.81
CA THR A 136 6.31 -3.45 -1.72
C THR A 136 6.98 -2.35 -2.55
N GLY A 137 7.99 -2.67 -3.36
CA GLY A 137 8.52 -1.85 -4.43
C GLY A 137 9.41 -2.66 -5.36
N ALA A 138 9.78 -2.05 -6.48
CA ALA A 138 10.57 -2.69 -7.55
C ALA A 138 11.94 -3.24 -7.11
N VAL A 139 12.44 -2.90 -5.91
CA VAL A 139 13.72 -3.40 -5.39
C VAL A 139 13.77 -4.93 -5.23
N ALA A 140 12.60 -5.57 -5.06
CA ALA A 140 12.50 -7.02 -5.01
C ALA A 140 12.93 -7.70 -6.32
N ASP A 141 12.72 -7.03 -7.46
CA ASP A 141 13.02 -7.55 -8.79
C ASP A 141 14.29 -6.91 -9.38
N ARG A 142 14.57 -5.65 -9.04
CA ARG A 142 15.74 -4.90 -9.50
C ARG A 142 16.51 -4.28 -8.34
N PRO A 143 17.71 -4.79 -8.02
CA PRO A 143 18.53 -4.26 -6.94
C PRO A 143 18.89 -2.79 -7.10
N ILE A 144 18.98 -2.09 -5.97
CA ILE A 144 19.42 -0.69 -5.88
C ILE A 144 20.63 -0.63 -4.94
N ALA A 145 21.67 0.13 -5.30
CA ALA A 145 22.82 0.31 -4.44
C ALA A 145 22.43 0.89 -3.07
N ASN A 146 23.05 0.39 -1.99
CA ASN A 146 22.77 0.79 -0.59
C ASN A 146 21.37 0.42 -0.06
N TRP A 147 20.68 -0.53 -0.73
CA TRP A 147 19.35 -1.00 -0.31
C TRP A 147 19.36 -2.45 0.21
N SER A 148 20.50 -2.94 0.69
CA SER A 148 20.63 -4.30 1.23
C SER A 148 19.76 -4.56 2.48
N VAL A 149 19.30 -3.52 3.17
CA VAL A 149 18.38 -3.62 4.32
C VAL A 149 16.91 -3.81 3.88
N PRO A 150 16.32 -2.96 3.01
CA PRO A 150 14.94 -3.16 2.56
C PRO A 150 14.75 -4.25 1.49
N ALA A 151 15.80 -4.62 0.73
CA ALA A 151 15.64 -5.57 -0.37
C ALA A 151 15.18 -6.99 0.05
N PRO A 152 15.72 -7.61 1.12
CA PRO A 152 15.25 -8.91 1.58
C PRO A 152 13.78 -8.91 2.01
N TYR A 153 13.33 -7.84 2.67
CA TYR A 153 11.93 -7.66 3.04
C TYR A 153 11.02 -7.61 1.81
N ALA A 154 11.39 -6.78 0.82
CA ALA A 154 10.62 -6.65 -0.42
C ALA A 154 10.49 -8.00 -1.16
N ALA A 155 11.59 -8.75 -1.26
CA ALA A 155 11.61 -10.09 -1.87
C ALA A 155 10.84 -11.14 -1.04
N GLY A 156 10.96 -11.07 0.29
CA GLY A 156 10.20 -11.93 1.22
C GLY A 156 8.69 -11.74 1.06
N LEU A 157 8.23 -10.49 0.91
CA LEU A 157 6.82 -10.17 0.71
C LEU A 157 6.26 -10.78 -0.59
N HIS A 158 7.08 -10.90 -1.65
CA HIS A 158 6.69 -11.60 -2.89
C HIS A 158 6.44 -13.09 -2.66
N GLY A 159 7.29 -13.75 -1.86
CA GLY A 159 7.08 -15.15 -1.47
C GLY A 159 5.86 -15.33 -0.57
N MET A 160 5.75 -14.48 0.45
CA MET A 160 4.64 -14.49 1.41
C MET A 160 3.29 -14.26 0.72
N THR A 161 3.19 -13.32 -0.22
CA THR A 161 1.96 -13.06 -0.99
C THR A 161 1.43 -14.33 -1.66
N ARG A 162 2.31 -15.10 -2.30
CA ARG A 162 1.93 -16.33 -3.00
C ARG A 162 1.49 -17.43 -2.03
N ASN A 163 2.21 -17.61 -0.92
CA ASN A 163 1.86 -18.61 0.07
C ASN A 163 0.58 -18.26 0.82
N LEU A 164 0.38 -17.01 1.23
CA LEU A 164 -0.86 -16.57 1.86
C LEU A 164 -2.07 -16.78 0.95
N ALA A 165 -1.95 -16.50 -0.35
CA ALA A 165 -3.02 -16.80 -1.30
C ALA A 165 -3.41 -18.31 -1.33
N LEU A 166 -2.50 -19.20 -0.92
CA LEU A 166 -2.79 -20.61 -0.76
C LEU A 166 -3.37 -20.96 0.62
N ASP A 167 -2.83 -20.36 1.68
CA ASP A 167 -3.10 -20.72 3.07
C ASP A 167 -4.45 -20.20 3.57
N ILE A 168 -4.89 -19.02 3.11
CA ILE A 168 -6.11 -18.35 3.61
C ILE A 168 -7.29 -18.40 2.62
N LYS A 169 -7.32 -19.41 1.74
CA LYS A 169 -8.46 -19.61 0.82
C LYS A 169 -9.80 -19.64 1.60
N PRO A 170 -10.88 -19.06 1.04
CA PRO A 170 -11.01 -18.54 -0.34
C PRO A 170 -10.57 -17.08 -0.51
N ILE A 171 -9.94 -16.46 0.49
CA ILE A 171 -9.49 -15.06 0.43
C ILE A 171 -8.32 -14.96 -0.55
N ARG A 172 -8.37 -13.97 -1.45
CA ARG A 172 -7.31 -13.72 -2.42
C ARG A 172 -6.27 -12.80 -1.82
N VAL A 173 -4.99 -13.10 -2.00
CA VAL A 173 -3.89 -12.22 -1.60
C VAL A 173 -3.10 -11.86 -2.83
N ASN A 174 -2.91 -10.56 -3.08
CA ASN A 174 -2.10 -10.06 -4.18
C ASN A 174 -1.23 -8.91 -3.66
N LEU A 175 -0.35 -8.41 -4.53
CA LEU A 175 0.61 -7.38 -4.16
C LEU A 175 0.82 -6.41 -5.32
N VAL A 176 0.96 -5.13 -5.01
CA VAL A 176 1.38 -4.08 -5.95
C VAL A 176 2.83 -3.73 -5.67
N SER A 177 3.66 -3.78 -6.71
CA SER A 177 5.08 -3.41 -6.70
C SER A 177 5.25 -2.08 -7.44
N PRO A 178 5.17 -0.93 -6.72
CA PRO A 178 5.38 0.37 -7.33
C PRO A 178 6.86 0.64 -7.64
N GLY A 179 7.07 1.51 -8.62
CA GLY A 179 8.38 2.11 -8.91
C GLY A 179 8.60 3.38 -8.09
N ALA A 180 9.33 4.35 -8.65
CA ALA A 180 9.39 5.69 -8.08
C ALA A 180 8.03 6.39 -8.24
N ILE A 181 7.39 6.75 -7.11
CA ILE A 181 6.09 7.43 -7.07
C ILE A 181 6.23 8.77 -6.37
N ASP A 182 5.64 9.83 -6.92
CA ASP A 182 5.61 11.14 -6.28
C ASP A 182 4.73 11.13 -5.02
N THR A 183 5.36 11.01 -3.86
CA THR A 183 4.70 11.01 -2.55
C THR A 183 5.52 11.82 -1.54
N GLU A 184 4.96 12.00 -0.34
CA GLU A 184 5.63 12.57 0.83
C GLU A 184 6.93 11.85 1.24
N LEU A 185 7.22 10.69 0.67
CA LEU A 185 8.50 10.00 0.84
C LEU A 185 9.70 10.89 0.45
N TRP A 186 9.51 11.81 -0.49
CA TRP A 186 10.55 12.69 -1.02
C TRP A 186 10.60 14.07 -0.36
N LYS A 187 9.85 14.30 0.73
CA LYS A 187 9.72 15.61 1.38
C LYS A 187 11.02 16.19 1.95
N ASP A 188 12.01 15.32 2.18
CA ASP A 188 13.32 15.73 2.71
C ASP A 188 14.25 16.29 1.59
N LEU A 189 13.84 16.22 0.32
CA LEU A 189 14.53 16.84 -0.82
C LEU A 189 14.00 18.26 -1.07
N SER A 190 14.89 19.18 -1.51
CA SER A 190 14.45 20.46 -2.06
C SER A 190 13.62 20.26 -3.33
N GLU A 191 12.75 21.21 -3.66
CA GLU A 191 11.95 21.18 -4.89
C GLU A 191 12.80 21.03 -6.15
N GLU A 192 13.96 21.71 -6.21
CA GLU A 192 14.90 21.58 -7.32
C GLU A 192 15.56 20.20 -7.36
N GLN A 193 15.91 19.63 -6.21
CA GLN A 193 16.47 18.28 -6.13
C GLN A 193 15.45 17.25 -6.59
N LYS A 194 14.22 17.33 -6.09
CA LYS A 194 13.11 16.45 -6.46
C LYS A 194 12.82 16.54 -7.96
N LYS A 195 12.67 17.75 -8.52
CA LYS A 195 12.44 17.96 -9.97
C LYS A 195 13.57 17.41 -10.83
N ARG A 196 14.83 17.65 -10.47
CA ARG A 196 15.98 17.09 -11.21
C ARG A 196 15.99 15.57 -11.18
N MET A 197 15.78 14.98 -10.00
CA MET A 197 15.72 13.52 -9.84
C MET A 197 14.58 12.92 -10.66
N PHE A 198 13.37 13.47 -10.55
CA PHE A 198 12.21 12.96 -11.27
C PHE A 198 12.34 13.10 -12.77
N LYS A 199 12.91 14.21 -13.26
CA LYS A 199 13.22 14.36 -14.68
C LYS A 199 14.20 13.28 -15.15
N SER A 200 15.26 13.03 -14.40
CA SER A 200 16.26 12.00 -14.75
C SER A 200 15.68 10.58 -14.73
N ILE A 201 14.74 10.29 -13.83
CA ILE A 201 14.00 9.02 -13.83
C ILE A 201 13.09 8.94 -15.07
N GLY A 202 12.31 10.00 -15.32
CA GLY A 202 11.40 10.11 -16.46
C GLY A 202 12.08 9.90 -17.82
N GLU A 203 13.28 10.45 -18.00
CA GLU A 203 14.08 10.28 -19.24
C GLU A 203 14.52 8.83 -19.50
N LYS A 204 14.49 7.96 -18.48
CA LYS A 204 14.91 6.55 -18.60
C LYS A 204 13.72 5.60 -18.73
N VAL A 205 12.65 5.86 -17.99
CA VAL A 205 11.52 4.92 -17.87
C VAL A 205 10.56 5.01 -19.07
N PRO A 206 9.99 3.88 -19.54
CA PRO A 206 9.11 3.85 -20.72
C PRO A 206 7.91 4.81 -20.70
N THR A 207 7.29 5.08 -19.54
CA THR A 207 6.15 6.02 -19.46
C THR A 207 6.58 7.49 -19.53
N GLY A 208 7.88 7.79 -19.45
CA GLY A 208 8.41 9.15 -19.58
C GLY A 208 8.34 10.00 -18.31
N HIS A 209 7.83 9.47 -17.19
CA HIS A 209 7.72 10.20 -15.93
C HIS A 209 7.75 9.28 -14.71
N VAL A 210 8.00 9.88 -13.54
CA VAL A 210 7.76 9.25 -12.23
C VAL A 210 6.26 9.06 -12.04
N GLY A 211 5.83 7.92 -11.51
CA GLY A 211 4.41 7.64 -11.33
C GLY A 211 3.75 8.56 -10.31
N ARG A 212 2.46 8.84 -10.48
CA ARG A 212 1.63 9.55 -9.49
C ARG A 212 0.82 8.56 -8.65
N PRO A 213 0.46 8.89 -7.40
CA PRO A 213 -0.31 8.00 -6.53
C PRO A 213 -1.60 7.46 -7.16
N GLU A 214 -2.34 8.30 -7.88
CA GLU A 214 -3.58 7.95 -8.58
C GLU A 214 -3.37 6.95 -9.73
N GLU A 215 -2.20 6.96 -10.37
CA GLU A 215 -1.87 5.99 -11.42
C GLU A 215 -1.62 4.60 -10.82
N VAL A 216 -0.97 4.55 -9.65
CA VAL A 216 -0.74 3.28 -8.94
C VAL A 216 -2.03 2.75 -8.32
N ALA A 217 -2.93 3.63 -7.88
CA ALA A 217 -4.22 3.26 -7.28
C ALA A 217 -5.06 2.35 -8.19
N GLU A 218 -4.96 2.52 -9.52
CA GLU A 218 -5.62 1.65 -10.50
C GLU A 218 -5.21 0.17 -10.38
N ALA A 219 -3.94 -0.11 -10.06
CA ALA A 219 -3.47 -1.49 -9.85
C ALA A 219 -4.15 -2.13 -8.62
N TYR A 220 -4.34 -1.37 -7.54
CA TYR A 220 -5.07 -1.85 -6.36
C TYR A 220 -6.55 -2.09 -6.68
N LEU A 221 -7.19 -1.16 -7.39
CA LEU A 221 -8.58 -1.33 -7.81
C LEU A 221 -8.73 -2.59 -8.67
N TRP A 222 -7.84 -2.81 -9.64
CA TRP A 222 -7.86 -4.02 -10.46
C TRP A 222 -7.77 -5.27 -9.59
N LEU A 223 -6.78 -5.38 -8.70
CA LEU A 223 -6.59 -6.57 -7.86
C LEU A 223 -7.75 -6.81 -6.89
N MET A 224 -8.41 -5.76 -6.41
CA MET A 224 -9.64 -5.89 -5.61
C MET A 224 -10.84 -6.34 -6.46
N LYS A 225 -11.01 -5.81 -7.68
CA LYS A 225 -12.13 -6.10 -8.59
C LYS A 225 -12.00 -7.47 -9.29
N ASP A 226 -10.78 -7.92 -9.56
CA ASP A 226 -10.54 -9.14 -10.31
C ASP A 226 -10.57 -10.38 -9.43
N SER A 227 -11.76 -10.96 -9.29
CA SER A 227 -11.99 -12.18 -8.53
C SER A 227 -11.26 -13.41 -9.09
N ASN A 228 -10.64 -13.33 -10.27
CA ASN A 228 -9.89 -14.41 -10.90
C ASN A 228 -8.38 -14.34 -10.62
N VAL A 229 -7.90 -13.35 -9.86
CA VAL A 229 -6.48 -13.13 -9.59
C VAL A 229 -6.15 -13.38 -8.11
N ALA A 230 -5.19 -14.27 -7.86
CA ALA A 230 -4.64 -14.57 -6.53
C ALA A 230 -3.14 -14.93 -6.62
N GLY A 231 -2.35 -14.49 -5.65
CA GLY A 231 -0.90 -14.69 -5.59
C GLY A 231 -0.11 -13.82 -6.58
N TYR A 232 -0.74 -12.82 -7.19
CA TYR A 232 -0.11 -12.03 -8.25
C TYR A 232 0.66 -10.82 -7.70
N ILE A 233 1.75 -10.47 -8.38
CA ILE A 233 2.60 -9.31 -8.12
C ILE A 233 2.44 -8.37 -9.31
N ALA A 234 1.71 -7.29 -9.09
CA ALA A 234 1.41 -6.28 -10.11
C ALA A 234 2.47 -5.18 -10.08
N SER A 235 3.33 -5.14 -11.09
CA SER A 235 4.27 -4.02 -11.26
C SER A 235 3.55 -2.79 -11.79
N SER A 236 3.62 -1.68 -11.03
CA SER A 236 3.11 -0.36 -11.42
C SER A 236 4.24 0.66 -11.26
N ASP A 237 5.23 0.56 -12.14
CA ASP A 237 6.58 1.06 -11.89
C ASP A 237 7.15 1.93 -13.01
N SER A 238 6.28 2.49 -13.84
CA SER A 238 6.65 3.28 -15.02
C SER A 238 7.45 2.51 -16.08
N GLY A 239 7.55 1.18 -15.97
CA GLY A 239 8.37 0.32 -16.83
C GLY A 239 9.84 0.28 -16.39
N SER A 240 10.16 0.68 -15.16
CA SER A 240 11.54 0.78 -14.66
C SER A 240 12.30 -0.55 -14.61
N LEU A 241 11.60 -1.70 -14.66
CA LEU A 241 12.23 -3.01 -14.76
C LEU A 241 12.77 -3.34 -16.17
N LEU A 242 12.43 -2.54 -17.19
CA LEU A 242 12.85 -2.77 -18.57
C LEU A 242 14.15 -2.05 -18.96
N VAL A 243 14.66 -1.11 -18.15
CA VAL A 243 15.67 -0.10 -18.55
C VAL A 243 16.82 0.07 -17.58
#